data_AF-A0A424PNV4-F1
#
_entry.id   AF-A0A424PNV4-F1
#
_cell.length_a   1.000
_cell.length_b   1.000
_cell.length_c   1.000
_cell.angle_alpha   90.00
_cell.angle_beta   90.00
_cell.angle_gamma   90.00
#
_symmetry.space_group_name_H-M   'P 1'
#
loop_
_entity.id
_entity.type
_entity.pdbx_description
1 polymer ?
#
loop_
_entity_poly.entity_id
_entity_poly.type
_entity_poly.pdbx_seq_one_letter_code
_entity_poly.pdbx_strand_id
1 'polypeptide(L)'
;MLFLSISLFFISEINSQSLNGKKLLEKAISYHDPYSKWNSFNSSFNVTMESPKRPIRKSKIELNLPSSFFRLKVNQNENIIVSTLTKDKCILSFNGEENFTDEIKKEYRLNCERATVLKDYYTYLYGLPMKLKDPGTIIDPIVQKTIIDGVEYYVLKATYDESVGNDTWYFFFDQNTYALKQYQFFHDESKNDGEYILLEDELEVNGIKMPKNRSWYFNSNDQFLGTDKLSIN
;
A
#
# COMPACT_ATOMS: atom_id res chain seq x y z
N MET A 1 -8.89 69.61 25.20
CA MET A 1 -9.37 68.50 24.35
C MET A 1 -8.58 67.27 24.71
N LEU A 2 -9.21 66.30 25.38
CA LEU A 2 -8.59 65.02 25.74
C LEU A 2 -8.93 64.02 24.62
N PHE A 3 -7.95 63.63 23.80
CA PHE A 3 -8.14 62.63 22.75
C PHE A 3 -8.08 61.23 23.37
N LEU A 4 -9.22 60.56 23.46
CA LEU A 4 -9.33 59.17 23.85
C LEU A 4 -9.02 58.30 22.62
N SER A 5 -7.84 57.68 22.60
CA SER A 5 -7.46 56.71 21.57
C SER A 5 -8.13 55.36 21.87
N ILE A 6 -9.10 54.98 21.06
CA ILE A 6 -9.76 53.66 21.11
C ILE A 6 -8.93 52.71 20.24
N SER A 7 -8.17 51.83 20.89
CA SER A 7 -7.45 50.75 20.22
C SER A 7 -8.43 49.60 19.92
N LEU A 8 -8.82 49.44 18.65
CA LEU A 8 -9.55 48.25 18.19
C LEU A 8 -8.62 47.04 18.18
N PHE A 9 -8.84 46.12 19.12
CA PHE A 9 -8.27 44.78 19.06
C PHE A 9 -9.02 43.96 18.01
N PHE A 10 -8.40 43.72 16.86
CA PHE A 10 -8.85 42.72 15.90
C PHE A 10 -8.57 41.32 16.46
N ILE A 11 -9.61 40.68 17.00
CA ILE A 11 -9.57 39.26 17.37
C ILE A 11 -9.57 38.47 16.06
N SER A 12 -8.43 37.91 15.70
CA SER A 12 -8.33 36.96 14.59
C SER A 12 -8.93 35.64 15.05
N GLU A 13 -10.06 35.23 14.49
CA GLU A 13 -10.59 33.88 14.72
C GLU A 13 -9.59 32.87 14.13
N ILE A 14 -8.81 32.25 15.01
CA ILE A 14 -7.98 31.10 14.65
C ILE A 14 -8.95 29.94 14.41
N ASN A 15 -9.29 29.72 13.14
CA ASN A 15 -9.98 28.52 12.70
C ASN A 15 -9.04 27.31 12.95
N SER A 16 -9.14 26.70 14.12
CA SER A 16 -8.60 25.36 14.37
C SER A 16 -9.43 24.36 13.55
N GLN A 17 -9.14 24.26 12.24
CA GLN A 17 -9.73 23.23 11.41
C GLN A 17 -9.33 21.87 11.97
N SER A 18 -10.31 21.11 12.46
CA SER A 18 -10.11 19.71 12.83
C SER A 18 -9.55 18.93 11.63
N LEU A 19 -8.58 18.06 11.88
CA LEU A 19 -8.01 17.19 10.86
C LEU A 19 -9.09 16.20 10.41
N ASN A 20 -9.57 16.34 9.18
CA ASN A 20 -10.51 15.39 8.55
C ASN A 20 -9.75 14.35 7.71
N GLY A 21 -10.44 13.27 7.32
CA GLY A 21 -9.82 12.14 6.64
C GLY A 21 -9.12 12.49 5.33
N LYS A 22 -9.72 13.37 4.52
CA LYS A 22 -9.11 13.84 3.26
C LYS A 22 -7.81 14.60 3.52
N LYS A 23 -7.80 15.51 4.50
CA LYS A 23 -6.61 16.30 4.86
C LYS A 23 -5.51 15.45 5.48
N LEU A 24 -5.86 14.41 6.26
CA LEU A 24 -4.90 13.41 6.75
C LEU A 24 -4.27 12.65 5.58
N LEU A 25 -5.08 12.15 4.64
CA LEU A 25 -4.57 11.44 3.47
C LEU A 25 -3.64 12.30 2.61
N GLU A 26 -3.98 13.57 2.39
CA GLU A 26 -3.12 14.50 1.65
C GLU A 26 -1.76 14.71 2.33
N LYS A 27 -1.74 14.84 3.67
CA LYS A 27 -0.50 14.96 4.45
C LYS A 27 0.34 13.68 4.38
N ALA A 28 -0.29 12.51 4.50
CA ALA A 28 0.39 11.23 4.36
C ALA A 28 1.00 11.05 2.96
N ILE A 29 0.25 11.37 1.91
CA ILE A 29 0.76 11.34 0.53
C ILE A 29 1.94 12.30 0.35
N SER A 30 1.86 13.50 0.92
CA SER A 30 2.96 14.48 0.85
C SER A 30 4.23 13.98 1.54
N TYR A 31 4.11 13.18 2.60
CA TYR A 31 5.26 12.55 3.26
C TYR A 31 5.92 11.48 2.38
N HIS A 32 5.09 10.60 1.78
CA HIS A 32 5.54 9.44 1.00
C HIS A 32 5.95 9.77 -0.43
N ASP A 33 5.29 10.73 -1.07
CA ASP A 33 5.52 11.16 -2.45
C ASP A 33 5.59 12.69 -2.56
N PRO A 34 6.65 13.33 -1.99
CA PRO A 34 6.76 14.78 -1.92
C PRO A 34 6.85 15.47 -3.29
N TYR A 35 7.17 14.71 -4.35
CA TYR A 35 7.33 15.22 -5.71
C TYR A 35 6.24 14.71 -6.67
N SER A 36 5.16 14.12 -6.15
CA SER A 36 4.01 13.63 -6.94
C SER A 36 4.41 12.68 -8.08
N LYS A 37 5.37 11.80 -7.82
CA LYS A 37 5.95 10.84 -8.76
C LYS A 37 5.07 9.63 -9.01
N TRP A 38 4.12 9.30 -8.13
CA TRP A 38 3.33 8.06 -8.24
C TRP A 38 2.67 7.89 -9.61
N ASN A 39 1.96 8.89 -10.11
CA ASN A 39 1.28 8.80 -11.43
C ASN A 39 2.26 8.66 -12.61
N SER A 40 3.52 9.06 -12.43
CA SER A 40 4.62 8.92 -13.40
C SER A 40 5.56 7.76 -13.07
N PHE A 41 5.20 6.88 -12.13
CA PHE A 41 6.10 5.86 -11.63
C PHE A 41 6.50 4.89 -12.74
N ASN A 42 7.82 4.82 -12.96
CA ASN A 42 8.45 3.94 -13.92
C ASN A 42 9.76 3.44 -13.29
N SER A 43 9.71 2.28 -12.64
CA SER A 43 10.87 1.72 -11.96
C SER A 43 10.68 0.24 -11.67
N SER A 44 11.71 -0.36 -11.08
CA SER A 44 11.66 -1.73 -10.59
C SER A 44 12.23 -1.85 -9.20
N PHE A 45 11.75 -2.82 -8.44
CA PHE A 45 12.25 -3.17 -7.12
C PHE A 45 12.12 -4.68 -6.89
N ASN A 46 12.84 -5.19 -5.91
CA ASN A 46 12.82 -6.57 -5.50
C ASN A 46 12.05 -6.71 -4.17
N VAL A 47 11.37 -7.84 -4.00
CA VAL A 47 10.70 -8.22 -2.76
C VAL A 47 11.13 -9.64 -2.40
N THR A 48 11.73 -9.80 -1.23
CA THR A 48 12.00 -11.10 -0.64
C THR A 48 10.93 -11.40 0.39
N MET A 49 10.09 -12.40 0.13
CA MET A 49 9.07 -12.86 1.07
C MET A 49 9.63 -14.02 1.90
N GLU A 50 9.62 -13.83 3.22
CA GLU A 50 9.99 -14.84 4.22
C GLU A 50 8.74 -15.27 4.99
N SER A 51 8.56 -16.56 5.21
CA SER A 51 7.41 -17.07 5.98
C SER A 51 7.81 -18.30 6.80
N PRO A 52 7.11 -18.62 7.90
CA PRO A 52 7.46 -19.75 8.75
C PRO A 52 7.39 -21.13 8.06
N LYS A 53 6.51 -21.29 7.04
CA LYS A 53 6.17 -22.60 6.46
C LYS A 53 6.52 -22.74 4.97
N ARG A 54 6.88 -21.67 4.28
CA ARG A 54 7.16 -21.70 2.84
C ARG A 54 8.60 -21.28 2.55
N PRO A 55 9.22 -21.84 1.49
CA PRO A 55 10.51 -21.37 1.01
C PRO A 55 10.52 -19.87 0.74
N ILE A 56 11.70 -19.27 0.88
CA ILE A 56 11.93 -17.88 0.53
C ILE A 56 11.57 -17.69 -0.95
N ARG A 57 10.74 -16.68 -1.23
CA ARG A 57 10.38 -16.29 -2.59
C ARG A 57 10.99 -14.94 -2.90
N LYS A 58 11.76 -14.86 -3.99
CA LYS A 58 12.32 -13.59 -4.47
C LYS A 58 11.56 -13.15 -5.71
N SER A 59 10.98 -11.96 -5.64
CA SER A 59 10.24 -11.35 -6.73
C SER A 59 10.98 -10.10 -7.21
N LYS A 60 11.10 -9.91 -8.53
CA LYS A 60 11.39 -8.60 -9.12
C LYS A 60 10.09 -8.06 -9.71
N ILE A 61 9.69 -6.88 -9.28
CA ILE A 61 8.50 -6.16 -9.72
C ILE A 61 8.97 -4.99 -10.56
N GLU A 62 8.44 -4.85 -11.77
CA GLU A 62 8.66 -3.73 -12.65
C GLU A 62 7.30 -3.09 -12.94
N LEU A 63 7.20 -1.79 -12.76
CA LEU A 63 5.98 -1.01 -12.97
C LEU A 63 6.31 0.19 -13.85
N ASN A 64 5.49 0.42 -14.86
CA ASN A 64 5.42 1.70 -15.57
C ASN A 64 3.94 2.06 -15.70
N LEU A 65 3.47 2.91 -14.79
CA LEU A 65 2.06 3.29 -14.70
C LEU A 65 1.59 4.07 -15.95
N PRO A 66 2.35 5.05 -16.49
CA PRO A 66 1.96 5.75 -17.72
C PRO A 66 1.71 4.83 -18.92
N SER A 67 2.48 3.74 -19.05
CA SER A 67 2.30 2.78 -20.15
C SER A 67 1.46 1.55 -19.79
N SER A 68 0.82 1.53 -18.62
CA SER A 68 0.09 0.37 -18.07
C SER A 68 0.90 -0.94 -18.14
N PHE A 69 2.21 -0.86 -17.88
CA PHE A 69 3.11 -2.00 -17.92
C PHE A 69 3.38 -2.52 -16.51
N PHE A 70 3.33 -3.85 -16.40
CA PHE A 70 3.72 -4.58 -15.20
C PHE A 70 4.49 -5.83 -15.59
N ARG A 71 5.58 -6.09 -14.89
CA ARG A 71 6.29 -7.37 -14.99
C ARG A 71 6.62 -7.87 -13.61
N LEU A 72 6.33 -9.15 -13.39
CA LEU A 72 6.68 -9.87 -12.19
C LEU A 72 7.55 -11.06 -12.58
N LYS A 73 8.79 -11.08 -12.10
CA LYS A 73 9.67 -12.25 -12.16
C LYS A 73 9.77 -12.86 -10.77
N VAL A 74 9.35 -14.10 -10.62
CA VAL A 74 9.42 -14.85 -9.36
C VAL A 74 10.47 -15.95 -9.50
N ASN A 75 11.44 -15.95 -8.60
CA ASN A 75 12.33 -17.09 -8.39
C ASN A 75 11.76 -17.90 -7.21
N GLN A 76 11.37 -19.13 -7.50
CA GLN A 76 10.83 -20.07 -6.51
C GLN A 76 11.52 -21.42 -6.69
N ASN A 77 12.26 -21.84 -5.66
CA ASN A 77 13.17 -22.98 -5.75
C ASN A 77 14.16 -22.79 -6.92
N GLU A 78 14.20 -23.74 -7.86
CA GLU A 78 15.03 -23.68 -9.07
C GLU A 78 14.30 -23.06 -10.28
N ASN A 79 13.00 -22.76 -10.14
CA ASN A 79 12.16 -22.30 -11.23
C ASN A 79 12.03 -20.77 -11.27
N ILE A 80 11.91 -20.25 -12.49
CA ILE A 80 11.68 -18.84 -12.79
C ILE A 80 10.35 -18.71 -13.50
N ILE A 81 9.43 -17.97 -12.90
CA ILE A 81 8.13 -17.63 -13.47
C ILE A 81 8.14 -16.16 -13.81
N VAL A 82 7.72 -15.80 -15.02
CA VAL A 82 7.57 -14.40 -15.43
C VAL A 82 6.17 -14.16 -15.94
N SER A 83 5.51 -13.15 -15.39
CA SER A 83 4.27 -12.58 -15.92
C SER A 83 4.53 -11.16 -16.40
N THR A 84 4.23 -10.86 -17.65
CA THR A 84 4.32 -9.52 -18.22
C THR A 84 2.94 -9.11 -18.72
N LEU A 85 2.44 -7.99 -18.21
CA LEU A 85 1.18 -7.38 -18.60
C LEU A 85 1.46 -6.01 -19.22
N THR A 86 0.79 -5.77 -20.34
CA THR A 86 0.69 -4.45 -20.99
C THR A 86 -0.79 -4.13 -21.18
N LYS A 87 -1.11 -2.98 -21.78
CA LYS A 87 -2.49 -2.62 -22.11
C LYS A 87 -3.22 -3.69 -22.93
N ASP A 88 -2.51 -4.34 -23.86
CA ASP A 88 -3.13 -5.20 -24.89
C ASP A 88 -2.72 -6.67 -24.78
N LYS A 89 -1.72 -7.00 -23.94
CA LYS A 89 -1.12 -8.33 -23.93
C LYS A 89 -0.79 -8.82 -22.53
N CYS A 90 -0.96 -10.13 -22.36
CA CYS A 90 -0.46 -10.90 -21.25
C CYS A 90 0.50 -11.97 -21.80
N ILE A 91 1.74 -11.96 -21.32
CA ILE A 91 2.79 -12.91 -21.70
C ILE A 91 3.25 -13.61 -20.43
N LEU A 92 3.25 -14.94 -20.47
CA LEU A 92 3.63 -15.79 -19.36
C LEU A 92 4.78 -16.67 -19.80
N SER A 93 5.82 -16.82 -18.98
CA SER A 93 6.90 -17.75 -19.24
C SER A 93 7.26 -18.55 -18.00
N PHE A 94 7.60 -19.81 -18.21
CA PHE A 94 8.15 -20.72 -17.19
C PHE A 94 9.54 -21.16 -17.64
N ASN A 95 10.56 -20.89 -16.83
CA ASN A 95 11.97 -21.18 -17.12
C ASN A 95 12.45 -20.67 -18.51
N GLY A 96 11.90 -19.55 -18.96
CA GLY A 96 12.23 -18.93 -20.25
C GLY A 96 11.36 -19.36 -21.43
N GLU A 97 10.53 -20.38 -21.26
CA GLU A 97 9.62 -20.87 -22.31
C GLU A 97 8.21 -20.29 -22.13
N GLU A 98 7.57 -19.86 -23.22
CA GLU A 98 6.16 -19.44 -23.23
C GLU A 98 5.21 -20.61 -23.50
N ASN A 99 5.72 -21.70 -24.06
CA ASN A 99 4.98 -22.94 -24.28
C ASN A 99 5.32 -23.94 -23.18
N PHE A 100 4.35 -24.19 -22.30
CA PHE A 100 4.49 -25.14 -21.20
C PHE A 100 3.20 -25.93 -21.01
N THR A 101 3.32 -27.08 -20.36
CA THR A 101 2.22 -28.05 -20.24
C THR A 101 1.11 -27.54 -19.31
N ASP A 102 -0.06 -28.17 -19.39
CA ASP A 102 -1.19 -27.82 -18.54
C ASP A 102 -0.94 -28.20 -17.06
N GLU A 103 -0.09 -29.18 -16.80
CA GLU A 103 0.38 -29.52 -15.46
C GLU A 103 1.16 -28.34 -14.86
N ILE A 104 2.09 -27.75 -15.61
CA ILE A 104 2.86 -26.57 -15.19
C ILE A 104 1.93 -25.38 -14.94
N LYS A 105 0.98 -25.12 -15.86
CA LYS A 105 -0.03 -24.06 -15.69
C LYS A 105 -0.78 -24.20 -14.37
N LYS A 106 -1.20 -25.43 -14.04
CA LYS A 106 -1.99 -25.71 -12.84
C LYS A 106 -1.15 -25.62 -11.57
N GLU A 107 0.03 -26.24 -11.56
CA GLU A 107 0.94 -26.30 -10.40
C GLU A 107 1.35 -24.89 -9.94
N TYR A 108 1.76 -24.06 -10.90
CA TYR A 108 2.29 -22.72 -10.63
C TYR A 108 1.27 -21.60 -10.85
N ARG A 109 0.02 -21.97 -11.20
CA ARG A 109 -1.08 -21.03 -11.49
C ARG A 109 -0.72 -19.98 -12.55
N LEU A 110 -0.01 -20.37 -13.61
CA LEU A 110 0.34 -19.47 -14.72
C LEU A 110 -0.89 -19.23 -15.60
N ASN A 111 -1.62 -18.16 -15.30
CA ASN A 111 -2.67 -17.64 -16.17
C ASN A 111 -2.79 -16.11 -16.03
N CYS A 112 -3.44 -15.49 -17.01
CA CYS A 112 -3.52 -14.03 -17.10
C CYS A 112 -4.41 -13.40 -16.03
N GLU A 113 -5.43 -14.11 -15.55
CA GLU A 113 -6.25 -13.66 -14.42
C GLU A 113 -5.40 -13.51 -13.16
N ARG A 114 -4.61 -14.54 -12.84
CA ARG A 114 -3.69 -14.51 -11.70
C ARG A 114 -2.63 -13.43 -11.84
N ALA A 115 -2.09 -13.23 -13.04
CA ALA A 115 -1.15 -12.14 -13.31
C ALA A 115 -1.78 -10.77 -13.06
N THR A 116 -3.03 -10.56 -13.46
CA THR A 116 -3.78 -9.31 -13.21
C THR A 116 -3.99 -9.07 -11.73
N VAL A 117 -4.42 -10.10 -10.97
CA VAL A 117 -4.54 -10.00 -9.51
C VAL A 117 -3.20 -9.64 -8.85
N LEU A 118 -2.09 -10.23 -9.32
CA LEU A 118 -0.76 -9.89 -8.80
C LEU A 118 -0.34 -8.46 -9.13
N LYS A 119 -0.64 -7.98 -10.33
CA LYS A 119 -0.41 -6.59 -10.71
C LYS A 119 -1.17 -5.66 -9.78
N ASP A 120 -2.46 -5.88 -9.59
CA ASP A 120 -3.30 -5.01 -8.75
C ASP A 120 -2.83 -5.06 -7.29
N TYR A 121 -2.51 -6.25 -6.77
CA TYR A 121 -1.95 -6.45 -5.43
C TYR A 121 -0.65 -5.67 -5.20
N TYR A 122 0.38 -5.88 -6.04
CA TYR A 122 1.66 -5.20 -5.86
C TYR A 122 1.56 -3.70 -6.12
N THR A 123 0.78 -3.28 -7.13
CA THR A 123 0.58 -1.85 -7.43
C THR A 123 -0.14 -1.15 -6.27
N TYR A 124 -1.12 -1.81 -5.64
CA TYR A 124 -1.81 -1.27 -4.47
C TYR A 124 -0.86 -1.15 -3.28
N LEU A 125 -0.24 -2.25 -2.83
CA LEU A 125 0.59 -2.25 -1.62
C LEU A 125 1.81 -1.33 -1.67
N TYR A 126 2.45 -1.23 -2.83
CA TYR A 126 3.63 -0.37 -3.01
C TYR A 126 3.27 1.04 -3.49
N GLY A 127 1.99 1.28 -3.77
CA GLY A 127 1.42 2.60 -4.05
C GLY A 127 0.71 3.23 -2.87
N LEU A 128 0.61 2.57 -1.71
CA LEU A 128 0.06 3.19 -0.52
C LEU A 128 0.99 4.29 0.01
N PRO A 129 0.45 5.42 0.52
CA PRO A 129 -0.98 5.75 0.63
C PRO A 129 -1.59 6.41 -0.64
N MET A 130 -0.82 6.67 -1.69
CA MET A 130 -1.29 7.34 -2.92
C MET A 130 -2.48 6.63 -3.56
N LYS A 131 -2.50 5.29 -3.52
CA LYS A 131 -3.59 4.45 -4.03
C LYS A 131 -4.94 4.65 -3.35
N LEU A 132 -4.99 5.30 -2.20
CA LEU A 132 -6.25 5.67 -1.54
C LEU A 132 -6.96 6.85 -2.21
N LYS A 133 -6.36 7.46 -3.24
CA LYS A 133 -7.01 8.44 -4.13
C LYS A 133 -7.67 7.81 -5.35
N ASP A 134 -7.54 6.50 -5.53
CA ASP A 134 -8.11 5.84 -6.69
C ASP A 134 -9.65 5.89 -6.66
N PRO A 135 -10.30 5.98 -7.85
CA PRO A 135 -11.75 5.95 -7.95
C PRO A 135 -12.35 4.74 -7.24
N GLY A 136 -13.45 4.98 -6.51
CA GLY A 136 -14.14 3.98 -5.71
C GLY A 136 -13.57 3.77 -4.30
N THR A 137 -12.50 4.48 -3.92
CA THR A 137 -12.08 4.56 -2.51
C THR A 137 -12.95 5.58 -1.75
N ILE A 138 -13.54 5.15 -0.64
CA ILE A 138 -14.38 5.96 0.23
C ILE A 138 -13.63 6.21 1.54
N ILE A 139 -13.12 7.42 1.70
CA ILE A 139 -12.42 7.85 2.91
C ILE A 139 -13.41 8.37 3.94
N ASP A 140 -13.39 7.80 5.14
CA ASP A 140 -14.18 8.29 6.27
C ASP A 140 -13.75 9.73 6.61
N PRO A 141 -14.68 10.70 6.67
CA PRO A 141 -14.34 12.07 7.04
C PRO A 141 -13.78 12.20 8.47
N ILE A 142 -14.09 11.24 9.35
CA ILE A 142 -13.69 11.24 10.75
C ILE A 142 -12.31 10.59 10.88
N VAL A 143 -11.36 11.36 11.40
CA VAL A 143 -10.04 10.83 11.81
C VAL A 143 -10.14 10.35 13.25
N GLN A 144 -9.88 9.06 13.45
CA GLN A 144 -9.78 8.49 14.78
C GLN A 144 -8.36 8.64 15.33
N LYS A 145 -8.21 8.46 16.64
CA LYS A 145 -6.90 8.39 17.31
C LYS A 145 -6.84 7.11 18.13
N THR A 146 -5.67 6.48 18.16
CA THR A 146 -5.42 5.31 18.99
C THR A 146 -4.00 5.34 19.54
N ILE A 147 -3.74 4.47 20.52
CA ILE A 147 -2.41 4.24 21.08
C ILE A 147 -2.10 2.75 20.93
N ILE A 148 -0.98 2.42 20.30
CA ILE A 148 -0.47 1.06 20.15
C ILE A 148 0.93 1.04 20.75
N ASP A 149 1.16 0.18 21.74
CA ASP A 149 2.45 0.06 22.46
C ASP A 149 3.03 1.40 22.96
N GLY A 150 2.14 2.30 23.41
CA GLY A 150 2.50 3.63 23.91
C GLY A 150 2.77 4.69 22.84
N VAL A 151 2.58 4.37 21.56
CA VAL A 151 2.72 5.32 20.43
C VAL A 151 1.34 5.75 19.93
N GLU A 152 1.13 7.06 19.80
CA GLU A 152 -0.12 7.62 19.30
C GLU A 152 -0.17 7.66 17.77
N TYR A 153 -1.32 7.28 17.20
CA TYR A 153 -1.56 7.27 15.76
C TYR A 153 -2.83 8.05 15.39
N TYR A 154 -2.81 8.67 14.21
CA TYR A 154 -4.04 8.99 13.49
C TYR A 154 -4.50 7.74 12.73
N VAL A 155 -5.79 7.44 12.77
CA VAL A 155 -6.37 6.30 12.05
C VAL A 155 -7.36 6.79 11.01
N LEU A 156 -7.14 6.37 9.77
CA LEU A 156 -8.02 6.62 8.63
C LEU A 156 -8.75 5.33 8.27
N LYS A 157 -10.08 5.35 8.34
CA LYS A 157 -10.92 4.28 7.80
C LYS A 157 -11.13 4.51 6.31
N ALA A 158 -10.96 3.46 5.51
CA ALA A 158 -11.32 3.44 4.11
C ALA A 158 -12.18 2.21 3.81
N THR A 159 -13.27 2.43 3.09
CA THR A 159 -14.08 1.39 2.46
C THR A 159 -14.07 1.61 0.96
N TYR A 160 -14.70 0.72 0.21
CA TYR A 160 -14.69 0.78 -1.25
C TYR A 160 -16.09 0.60 -1.81
N ASP A 161 -16.30 1.13 -3.01
CA ASP A 161 -17.46 0.75 -3.82
C ASP A 161 -17.43 -0.77 -4.08
N GLU A 162 -18.59 -1.41 -4.14
CA GLU A 162 -18.72 -2.88 -4.30
C GLU A 162 -18.00 -3.43 -5.55
N SER A 163 -17.82 -2.60 -6.59
CA SER A 163 -17.10 -2.98 -7.82
C SER A 163 -15.57 -3.01 -7.65
N VAL A 164 -15.04 -2.42 -6.58
CA VAL A 164 -13.61 -2.31 -6.28
C VAL A 164 -13.20 -3.33 -5.22
N GLY A 165 -13.96 -3.43 -4.12
CA GLY A 165 -13.65 -4.35 -3.04
C GLY A 165 -14.64 -4.24 -1.88
N ASN A 166 -14.65 -5.26 -1.04
CA ASN A 166 -15.63 -5.39 0.05
C ASN A 166 -14.98 -5.28 1.43
N ASP A 167 -13.65 -5.19 1.47
CA ASP A 167 -12.90 -5.15 2.73
C ASP A 167 -12.95 -3.76 3.35
N THR A 168 -12.99 -3.72 4.67
CA THR A 168 -12.82 -2.48 5.44
C THR A 168 -11.37 -2.34 5.86
N TRP A 169 -10.75 -1.20 5.54
CA TRP A 169 -9.36 -0.91 5.83
C TRP A 169 -9.20 0.20 6.87
N TYR A 170 -8.17 0.06 7.70
CA TYR A 170 -7.70 1.05 8.67
C TYR A 170 -6.23 1.31 8.43
N PHE A 171 -5.85 2.59 8.29
CA PHE A 171 -4.49 3.03 8.06
C PHE A 171 -4.02 3.90 9.22
N PHE A 172 -2.87 3.55 9.80
CA PHE A 172 -2.34 4.16 11.01
C PHE A 172 -1.13 5.01 10.64
N PHE A 173 -1.25 6.32 10.91
CA PHE A 173 -0.25 7.31 10.56
C PHE A 173 0.37 7.91 11.80
N ASP A 174 1.69 8.06 11.79
CA ASP A 174 2.44 8.78 12.80
C ASP A 174 1.92 10.23 12.93
N GLN A 175 1.64 10.71 14.14
CA GLN A 175 1.01 12.02 14.31
C GLN A 175 1.93 13.21 13.99
N ASN A 176 3.26 13.01 14.03
CA ASN A 176 4.24 14.08 13.81
C ASN A 176 4.60 14.23 12.33
N THR A 177 4.75 13.10 11.63
CA THR A 177 5.28 13.00 10.27
C THR A 177 4.23 12.64 9.23
N TYR A 178 3.10 12.05 9.66
CA TYR A 178 2.07 11.46 8.79
C TYR A 178 2.55 10.24 7.98
N ALA A 179 3.68 9.65 8.35
CA ALA A 179 4.16 8.41 7.76
C ALA A 179 3.17 7.27 8.07
N LEU A 180 2.83 6.46 7.06
CA LEU A 180 2.05 5.24 7.23
C LEU A 180 2.90 4.19 7.96
N LYS A 181 2.46 3.77 9.15
CA LYS A 181 3.20 2.83 10.02
C LYS A 181 2.54 1.47 10.16
N GLN A 182 1.24 1.38 9.93
CA GLN A 182 0.50 0.14 9.94
C GLN A 182 -0.74 0.27 9.06
N TYR A 183 -1.21 -0.85 8.54
CA TYR A 183 -2.58 -0.95 8.05
C TYR A 183 -3.19 -2.28 8.44
N GLN A 184 -4.52 -2.31 8.51
CA GLN A 184 -5.30 -3.46 8.93
C GLN A 184 -6.54 -3.55 8.06
N PHE A 185 -6.93 -4.74 7.65
CA PHE A 185 -8.15 -4.94 6.91
C PHE A 185 -8.97 -6.10 7.46
N PHE A 186 -10.29 -6.02 7.26
CA PHE A 186 -11.27 -7.02 7.66
C PHE A 186 -12.14 -7.35 6.45
N HIS A 187 -12.46 -8.64 6.27
CA HIS A 187 -13.53 -9.05 5.37
C HIS A 187 -14.89 -8.86 6.06
N ASP A 188 -14.93 -9.13 7.37
CA ASP A 188 -16.06 -8.88 8.26
C ASP A 188 -15.53 -8.44 9.64
N GLU A 189 -15.66 -7.14 9.94
CA GLU A 189 -15.18 -6.54 11.19
C GLU A 189 -15.73 -7.28 12.43
N SER A 190 -16.96 -7.81 12.37
CA SER A 190 -17.60 -8.50 13.50
C SER A 190 -16.97 -9.86 13.81
N LYS A 191 -16.28 -10.46 12.84
CA LYS A 191 -15.59 -11.74 12.99
C LYS A 191 -14.13 -11.59 13.38
N ASN A 192 -13.60 -10.36 13.40
CA ASN A 192 -12.19 -10.07 13.60
C ASN A 192 -11.31 -10.90 12.63
N ASP A 193 -11.78 -11.09 11.40
CA ASP A 193 -11.04 -11.78 10.33
C ASP A 193 -10.14 -10.80 9.58
N GLY A 194 -9.44 -11.28 8.56
CA GLY A 194 -8.44 -10.48 7.84
C GLY A 194 -7.11 -10.39 8.61
N GLU A 195 -6.34 -9.35 8.28
CA GLU A 195 -4.94 -9.24 8.66
C GLU A 195 -4.56 -7.81 9.06
N TYR A 196 -3.54 -7.68 9.90
CA TYR A 196 -2.83 -6.42 10.13
C TYR A 196 -1.38 -6.55 9.70
N ILE A 197 -0.84 -5.42 9.25
CA ILE A 197 0.48 -5.33 8.65
C ILE A 197 1.26 -4.21 9.32
N LEU A 198 2.38 -4.57 9.94
CA LEU A 198 3.31 -3.63 10.55
C LEU A 198 4.36 -3.20 9.52
N LEU A 199 4.64 -1.90 9.48
CA LEU A 199 5.55 -1.29 8.52
C LEU A 199 6.79 -0.75 9.22
N GLU A 200 7.94 -1.28 8.84
CA GLU A 200 9.22 -0.90 9.42
C GLU A 200 10.20 -0.48 8.34
N ASP A 201 11.03 0.50 8.68
CA ASP A 201 11.97 1.16 7.80
C ASP A 201 11.34 1.73 6.51
N GLU A 202 12.07 2.61 5.85
CA GLU A 202 11.67 3.18 4.57
C GLU A 202 12.81 3.06 3.58
N LEU A 203 12.46 2.78 2.32
CA LEU A 203 13.38 2.80 1.20
C LEU A 203 12.78 3.67 0.11
N GLU A 204 13.60 4.57 -0.44
CA GLU A 204 13.18 5.39 -1.56
C GLU A 204 13.32 4.61 -2.87
N VAL A 205 12.21 4.49 -3.61
CA VAL A 205 12.17 3.92 -4.95
C VAL A 205 11.64 4.98 -5.89
N ASN A 206 12.51 5.49 -6.78
CA ASN A 206 12.14 6.49 -7.79
C ASN A 206 11.43 7.74 -7.20
N GLY A 207 11.96 8.28 -6.10
CA GLY A 207 11.43 9.46 -5.43
C GLY A 207 10.23 9.22 -4.50
N ILE A 208 9.85 7.96 -4.27
CA ILE A 208 8.74 7.57 -3.38
C ILE A 208 9.28 6.79 -2.20
N LYS A 209 8.93 7.22 -0.98
CA LYS A 209 9.27 6.51 0.25
C LYS A 209 8.30 5.35 0.44
N MET A 210 8.79 4.13 0.26
CA MET A 210 8.01 2.92 0.46
C MET A 210 8.43 2.24 1.77
N PRO A 211 7.50 1.60 2.51
CA PRO A 211 7.87 0.71 3.60
C PRO A 211 8.87 -0.34 3.12
N LYS A 212 9.97 -0.49 3.85
CA LYS A 212 11.00 -1.46 3.49
C LYS A 212 10.61 -2.87 3.94
N ASN A 213 10.05 -3.01 5.13
CA ASN A 213 9.57 -4.28 5.65
C ASN A 213 8.05 -4.20 5.91
N ARG A 214 7.32 -5.25 5.51
CA ARG A 214 5.89 -5.44 5.81
C ARG A 214 5.70 -6.77 6.50
N SER A 215 5.40 -6.77 7.79
CA SER A 215 5.17 -7.99 8.57
C SER A 215 3.67 -8.21 8.75
N TRP A 216 3.21 -9.39 8.33
CA TRP A 216 1.79 -9.72 8.22
C TRP A 216 1.36 -10.65 9.36
N TYR A 217 0.19 -10.37 9.94
CA TYR A 217 -0.38 -11.12 11.06
C TYR A 217 -1.89 -11.28 10.87
N PHE A 218 -2.46 -12.40 11.33
CA PHE A 218 -3.91 -12.53 11.40
C PHE A 218 -4.49 -11.66 12.52
N ASN A 219 -5.60 -10.97 12.24
CA ASN A 219 -6.34 -10.21 13.25
C ASN A 219 -6.87 -11.09 14.39
N SER A 220 -7.25 -12.33 14.06
CA SER A 220 -7.96 -13.21 14.98
C SER A 220 -7.11 -13.75 16.13
N ASN A 221 -5.80 -13.87 15.95
CA ASN A 221 -4.93 -14.59 16.89
C ASN A 221 -3.46 -14.14 16.87
N ASP A 222 -3.13 -13.01 16.23
CA ASP A 222 -1.77 -12.47 16.11
C ASP A 222 -0.76 -13.44 15.49
N GLN A 223 -1.23 -14.46 14.76
CA GLN A 223 -0.34 -15.43 14.14
C GLN A 223 0.44 -14.76 13.01
N PHE A 224 1.77 -14.75 13.14
CA PHE A 224 2.68 -14.27 12.11
C PHE A 224 2.59 -15.11 10.83
N LEU A 225 2.44 -14.43 9.69
CA LEU A 225 2.28 -15.03 8.36
C LEU A 225 3.54 -14.95 7.52
N GLY A 226 4.29 -13.87 7.67
CA GLY A 226 5.51 -13.62 6.94
C GLY A 226 5.87 -12.15 6.86
N THR A 227 7.04 -11.88 6.30
CA THR A 227 7.54 -10.52 6.05
C THR A 227 7.93 -10.37 4.59
N ASP A 228 7.46 -9.31 3.97
CA ASP A 228 7.96 -8.84 2.67
C ASP A 228 9.07 -7.82 2.89
N LYS A 229 10.26 -8.09 2.36
CA LYS A 229 11.43 -7.20 2.44
C LYS A 229 11.76 -6.61 1.08
N LEU A 230 11.60 -5.29 0.96
CA LEU A 230 11.89 -4.49 -0.23
C LEU A 230 13.40 -4.24 -0.38
N SER A 231 13.92 -4.38 -1.59
CA SER A 231 15.27 -3.93 -1.97
C SER A 231 15.29 -3.36 -3.40
N ILE A 232 16.30 -2.56 -3.71
CA ILE A 232 16.52 -1.97 -5.06
C ILE A 232 17.72 -2.56 -5.80
N ASN A 233 18.50 -3.39 -5.10
CA ASN A 233 19.64 -4.14 -5.63
C ASN A 233 19.26 -5.60 -5.88
#